data_AF-A0A357EXE3-F1
#
_entry.id   AF-A0A357EXE3-F1
#
_cell.length_a   1.000
_cell.length_b   1.000
_cell.length_c   1.000
_cell.angle_alpha   90.00
_cell.angle_beta   90.00
_cell.angle_gamma   90.00
#
_symmetry.space_group_name_H-M   'P 1'
#
loop_
_entity.id
_entity.type
_entity.pdbx_description
1 polymer ?
#
loop_
_entity_poly.entity_id
_entity_poly.type
_entity_poly.pdbx_seq_one_letter_code
_entity_poly.pdbx_strand_id
1 'polypeptide(L)'
;LYRIAEKLESAQGSSAARDRLRNSVLRLLDEVSGVAAGDLTVTADPHSEETGEIADAFNRMTGNFRSLISQVKDAAARVSAAADTINDTTEQLAHGSSAQSSQISRTASSASGITAKIREICEKGAIAVRIAGESLQNAKFGNAAARDNTEAMNSIRR
;
A
#
# COMPACT_ATOMS: atom_id res chain seq x y z
N LEU A 1 -8.43 46.59 -75.54
CA LEU A 1 -9.30 46.93 -74.38
C LEU A 1 -9.82 45.68 -73.68
N TYR A 2 -10.47 44.74 -74.38
CA TYR A 2 -10.98 43.48 -73.78
C TYR A 2 -9.93 42.65 -73.04
N ARG A 3 -8.73 42.50 -73.62
CA ARG A 3 -7.60 41.74 -73.04
C ARG A 3 -6.95 42.38 -71.80
N ILE A 4 -7.20 43.67 -71.55
CA ILE A 4 -6.70 44.39 -70.37
C ILE A 4 -7.70 44.23 -69.22
N ALA A 5 -9.00 44.25 -69.51
CA ALA A 5 -10.05 43.98 -68.53
C ALA A 5 -9.94 42.55 -67.96
N GLU A 6 -9.73 41.54 -68.81
CA GLU A 6 -9.55 40.14 -68.41
C GLU A 6 -8.27 39.91 -67.56
N LYS A 7 -7.19 40.62 -67.89
CA LYS A 7 -5.95 40.62 -67.07
C LYS A 7 -6.15 41.33 -65.73
N LEU A 8 -7.02 42.34 -65.66
CA LEU A 8 -7.33 43.07 -64.43
C LEU A 8 -8.26 42.24 -63.53
N GLU A 9 -9.24 41.54 -64.11
CA GLU A 9 -10.15 40.63 -63.40
C GLU A 9 -9.41 39.42 -62.82
N SER A 10 -8.53 38.79 -63.60
CA SER A 10 -7.70 37.69 -63.09
C SER A 10 -6.69 38.16 -62.02
N ALA A 11 -6.15 39.38 -62.14
CA ALA A 11 -5.30 39.98 -61.11
C ALA A 11 -6.09 40.34 -59.82
N GLN A 12 -7.30 40.88 -59.94
CA GLN A 12 -8.18 41.17 -58.81
C GLN A 12 -8.68 39.90 -58.12
N GLY A 13 -9.05 38.87 -58.88
CA GLY A 13 -9.41 37.56 -58.34
C GLY A 13 -8.25 36.89 -57.59
N SER A 14 -7.02 37.01 -58.11
CA SER A 14 -5.82 36.50 -57.43
C SER A 14 -5.49 37.24 -56.13
N SER A 15 -5.74 38.56 -56.05
CA SER A 15 -5.57 39.34 -54.81
C SER A 15 -6.61 38.96 -53.77
N ALA A 16 -7.88 38.86 -54.16
CA ALA A 16 -8.96 38.49 -53.25
C ALA A 16 -8.79 37.06 -52.67
N ALA A 17 -8.34 36.10 -53.49
CA ALA A 17 -8.03 34.75 -53.02
C ALA A 17 -6.87 34.72 -52.01
N ARG A 18 -5.82 35.53 -52.24
CA ARG A 18 -4.71 35.69 -51.27
C ARG A 18 -5.18 36.28 -49.95
N ASP A 19 -6.05 37.28 -49.98
CA ASP A 19 -6.56 37.91 -48.76
C ASP A 19 -7.44 36.96 -47.95
N ARG A 20 -8.26 36.12 -48.61
CA ARG A 20 -9.03 35.08 -47.94
C ARG A 20 -8.13 34.04 -47.28
N LEU A 21 -7.17 33.48 -48.01
CA LEU A 21 -6.19 32.53 -47.46
C LEU A 21 -5.44 33.11 -46.26
N ARG A 22 -4.99 34.37 -46.35
CA ARG A 22 -4.31 35.05 -45.24
C ARG A 22 -5.21 35.14 -44.00
N ASN A 23 -6.46 35.53 -44.18
CA ASN A 23 -7.41 35.63 -43.06
C ASN A 23 -7.76 34.26 -42.46
N SER A 24 -7.96 33.24 -43.30
CA SER A 24 -8.21 31.85 -42.86
C SER A 24 -7.03 31.31 -42.04
N VAL A 25 -5.79 31.55 -42.49
CA VAL A 25 -4.58 31.16 -41.75
C VAL A 25 -4.43 31.93 -40.43
N LEU A 26 -4.71 33.24 -40.40
CA LEU A 26 -4.64 34.03 -39.16
C LEU A 26 -5.65 33.56 -38.11
N ARG A 27 -6.86 33.19 -38.54
CA ARG A 27 -7.87 32.59 -37.65
C ARG A 27 -7.40 31.26 -37.10
N LEU A 28 -6.90 30.37 -37.96
CA LEU A 28 -6.38 29.08 -37.51
C LEU A 28 -5.19 29.24 -36.55
N LEU A 29 -4.34 30.25 -36.75
CA LEU A 29 -3.24 30.55 -35.85
C LEU A 29 -3.72 31.01 -34.46
N ASP A 30 -4.81 31.79 -34.42
CA ASP A 30 -5.45 32.22 -33.18
C ASP A 30 -6.07 31.03 -32.43
N GLU A 31 -6.74 30.13 -33.15
CA GLU A 31 -7.31 28.90 -32.59
C GLU A 31 -6.24 27.97 -32.01
N VAL A 32 -5.12 27.81 -32.74
CA VAL A 32 -3.93 27.07 -32.27
C VAL A 32 -3.34 27.73 -31.03
N SER A 33 -3.29 29.06 -30.98
CA SER A 33 -2.78 29.80 -29.81
C SER A 33 -3.65 29.58 -28.58
N GLY A 34 -4.98 29.50 -28.74
CA GLY A 34 -5.90 29.15 -27.67
C GLY A 34 -5.64 27.75 -27.09
N VAL A 35 -5.48 26.75 -27.97
CA VAL A 35 -5.14 25.38 -27.55
C VAL A 35 -3.77 25.31 -26.87
N ALA A 36 -2.78 26.06 -27.37
CA ALA A 36 -1.45 26.16 -26.75
C ALA A 36 -1.50 26.82 -25.36
N ALA A 37 -2.43 27.74 -25.13
CA ALA A 37 -2.71 28.32 -23.81
C ALA A 37 -3.48 27.38 -22.87
N GLY A 38 -3.87 26.20 -23.35
CA GLY A 38 -4.59 25.18 -22.58
C GLY A 38 -6.11 25.23 -22.72
N ASP A 39 -6.65 26.17 -23.52
CA ASP A 39 -8.07 26.16 -23.85
C ASP A 39 -8.33 25.13 -24.94
N LEU A 40 -8.54 23.89 -24.50
CA LEU A 40 -8.93 22.83 -25.39
C LEU A 40 -10.36 22.99 -25.87
N THR A 41 -11.18 23.96 -25.48
CA THR A 41 -12.59 24.10 -25.95
C THR A 41 -12.70 24.72 -27.34
N VAL A 42 -11.62 25.36 -27.81
CA VAL A 42 -11.53 25.97 -29.14
C VAL A 42 -11.69 24.92 -30.25
N THR A 43 -12.32 25.33 -31.35
CA THR A 43 -12.59 24.48 -32.51
C THR A 43 -12.40 25.29 -33.78
N ALA A 44 -11.66 24.75 -34.75
CA ALA A 44 -11.43 25.37 -36.05
C ALA A 44 -12.57 25.08 -37.03
N ASP A 45 -12.88 26.01 -37.94
CA ASP A 45 -13.91 25.81 -38.98
C ASP A 45 -13.42 24.87 -40.10
N PRO A 46 -13.99 23.66 -40.24
CA PRO A 46 -13.55 22.71 -41.26
C PRO A 46 -14.07 23.04 -42.67
N HIS A 47 -14.99 23.99 -42.81
CA HIS A 47 -15.59 24.36 -44.10
C HIS A 47 -14.85 25.51 -44.79
N SER A 48 -13.71 25.96 -44.24
CA SER A 48 -12.85 26.95 -44.93
C SER A 48 -12.35 26.37 -46.25
N GLU A 49 -12.64 27.08 -47.34
CA GLU A 49 -12.24 26.72 -48.70
C GLU A 49 -10.71 26.60 -48.84
N GLU A 50 -9.96 27.37 -48.04
CA GLU A 50 -8.51 27.42 -48.12
C GLU A 50 -7.78 26.59 -47.04
N THR A 51 -8.34 26.41 -45.84
CA THR A 51 -7.66 25.75 -44.71
C THR A 51 -8.40 24.55 -44.10
N GLY A 52 -9.49 24.09 -44.70
CA GLY A 52 -10.38 23.07 -44.14
C GLY A 52 -9.70 21.77 -43.69
N GLU A 53 -8.78 21.22 -44.47
CA GLU A 53 -8.06 19.98 -44.10
C GLU A 53 -7.16 20.15 -42.87
N ILE A 54 -6.52 21.31 -42.74
CA ILE A 54 -5.66 21.62 -41.59
C ILE A 54 -6.53 21.87 -40.35
N ALA A 55 -7.67 22.55 -40.50
CA ALA A 55 -8.65 22.75 -39.44
C ALA A 55 -9.19 21.41 -38.91
N ASP A 56 -9.50 20.46 -39.79
CA ASP A 56 -9.97 19.12 -39.42
C ASP A 56 -8.87 18.31 -38.68
N ALA A 57 -7.62 18.35 -39.18
CA ALA A 57 -6.49 17.73 -38.49
C ALA A 57 -6.24 18.34 -37.10
N PHE A 58 -6.35 19.67 -36.97
CA PHE A 58 -6.23 20.40 -35.71
C PHE A 58 -7.34 20.01 -34.72
N ASN A 59 -8.59 19.91 -35.18
CA ASN A 59 -9.72 19.49 -34.34
C ASN A 59 -9.53 18.05 -33.83
N ARG A 60 -9.06 17.13 -34.68
CA ARG A 60 -8.70 15.76 -34.26
C ARG A 60 -7.59 15.75 -33.20
N MET A 61 -6.53 16.54 -33.38
CA MET A 61 -5.45 16.66 -32.41
C MET A 61 -5.96 17.17 -31.06
N THR A 62 -6.77 18.24 -31.06
CA THR A 62 -7.39 18.79 -29.86
C THR A 62 -8.31 17.78 -29.16
N GLY A 63 -9.09 17.03 -29.93
CA GLY A 63 -9.91 15.92 -29.41
C GLY A 63 -9.07 14.83 -28.73
N ASN A 64 -7.94 14.45 -29.34
CA ASN A 64 -7.00 13.49 -28.74
C ASN A 64 -6.39 14.03 -27.46
N PHE A 65 -6.03 15.31 -27.39
CA PHE A 65 -5.56 15.94 -26.15
C PHE A 65 -6.63 15.94 -25.06
N ARG A 66 -7.88 16.29 -25.37
CA ARG A 66 -9.01 16.20 -24.41
C ARG A 66 -9.14 14.78 -23.85
N SER A 67 -9.07 13.77 -24.73
CA SER A 67 -9.13 12.35 -24.33
C SER A 67 -7.96 11.96 -23.42
N LEU A 68 -6.73 12.35 -23.78
CA LEU A 68 -5.54 12.08 -22.97
C LEU A 68 -5.64 12.74 -21.59
N ILE A 69 -6.05 14.01 -21.51
CA ILE A 69 -6.25 14.71 -20.23
C ILE A 69 -7.33 14.04 -19.39
N SER A 70 -8.43 13.57 -20.01
CA SER A 70 -9.46 12.79 -19.30
C SER A 70 -8.87 11.51 -18.72
N GLN A 71 -8.08 10.77 -19.49
CA GLN A 71 -7.43 9.53 -19.02
C GLN A 71 -6.43 9.80 -17.89
N VAL A 72 -5.66 10.89 -17.98
CA VAL A 72 -4.74 11.32 -16.91
C VAL A 72 -5.51 11.67 -15.64
N LYS A 73 -6.63 12.39 -15.76
CA LYS A 73 -7.50 12.71 -14.62
C LYS A 73 -8.09 11.45 -13.97
N ASP A 74 -8.55 10.50 -14.77
CA ASP A 74 -9.08 9.23 -14.29
C ASP A 74 -7.99 8.40 -13.59
N ALA A 75 -6.78 8.36 -14.16
CA ALA A 75 -5.65 7.69 -13.55
C ALA A 75 -5.27 8.34 -12.21
N ALA A 76 -5.21 9.68 -12.15
CA ALA A 76 -4.95 10.41 -10.91
C ALA A 76 -6.02 10.15 -9.84
N ALA A 77 -7.30 10.10 -10.22
CA ALA A 77 -8.38 9.76 -9.31
C ALA A 77 -8.26 8.32 -8.77
N ARG A 78 -7.88 7.36 -9.62
CA ARG A 78 -7.60 5.98 -9.18
C ARG A 78 -6.42 5.90 -8.23
N VAL A 79 -5.34 6.64 -8.50
CA VAL A 79 -4.17 6.72 -7.62
C VAL A 79 -4.55 7.32 -6.27
N SER A 80 -5.36 8.39 -6.25
CA SER A 80 -5.86 8.99 -5.01
C SER A 80 -6.68 7.99 -4.18
N ALA A 81 -7.64 7.32 -4.80
CA ALA A 81 -8.48 6.32 -4.12
C ALA A 81 -7.66 5.14 -3.58
N ALA A 82 -6.63 4.70 -4.33
CA ALA A 82 -5.71 3.67 -3.87
C ALA A 82 -4.88 4.14 -2.68
N ALA A 83 -4.41 5.39 -2.69
CA ALA A 83 -3.68 5.98 -1.57
C ALA A 83 -4.54 6.07 -0.30
N ASP A 84 -5.81 6.46 -0.42
CA ASP A 84 -6.76 6.48 0.71
C ASP A 84 -6.96 5.07 1.29
N THR A 85 -7.16 4.06 0.42
CA THR A 85 -7.29 2.66 0.85
C THR A 85 -6.03 2.15 1.54
N ILE A 86 -4.85 2.52 1.04
CA ILE A 86 -3.57 2.19 1.67
C ILE A 86 -3.45 2.84 3.06
N ASN A 87 -3.87 4.10 3.20
CA ASN A 87 -3.84 4.81 4.47
C ASN A 87 -4.73 4.12 5.51
N ASP A 88 -5.98 3.78 5.15
CA ASP A 88 -6.91 3.06 6.01
C ASP A 88 -6.35 1.68 6.43
N THR A 89 -5.77 0.95 5.47
CA THR A 89 -5.15 -0.36 5.74
C THR A 89 -3.93 -0.22 6.66
N THR A 90 -3.15 0.85 6.49
CA THR A 90 -1.97 1.12 7.32
C THR A 90 -2.37 1.46 8.76
N GLU A 91 -3.44 2.23 8.95
CA GLU A 91 -3.99 2.52 10.28
C GLU A 91 -4.49 1.24 10.97
N GLN A 92 -5.25 0.40 10.26
CA GLN A 92 -5.67 -0.91 10.78
C GLN A 92 -4.47 -1.80 11.14
N LEU A 93 -3.43 -1.82 10.30
CA LEU A 93 -2.21 -2.57 10.56
C LEU A 93 -1.46 -2.03 11.79
N ALA A 94 -1.41 -0.72 11.98
CA ALA A 94 -0.79 -0.10 13.15
C ALA A 94 -1.53 -0.49 14.45
N HIS A 95 -2.87 -0.45 14.43
CA HIS A 95 -3.69 -0.93 15.55
C HIS A 95 -3.47 -2.42 15.83
N GLY A 96 -3.48 -3.26 14.79
CA GLY A 96 -3.21 -4.69 14.89
C GLY A 96 -1.82 -4.99 15.46
N SER A 97 -0.80 -4.26 15.00
CA SER A 97 0.58 -4.40 15.47
C SER A 97 0.72 -4.01 16.95
N SER A 98 0.04 -2.96 17.39
CA SER A 98 0.02 -2.55 18.81
C SER A 98 -0.64 -3.62 19.70
N ALA A 99 -1.77 -4.18 19.24
CA ALA A 99 -2.45 -5.28 19.93
C ALA A 99 -1.56 -6.54 19.98
N GLN A 100 -0.88 -6.88 18.89
CA GLN A 100 0.05 -8.00 18.82
C GLN A 100 1.24 -7.81 19.77
N SER A 101 1.84 -6.61 19.82
CA SER A 101 2.91 -6.28 20.76
C SER A 101 2.46 -6.49 22.22
N SER A 102 1.26 -6.02 22.56
CA SER A 102 0.67 -6.24 23.88
C SER A 102 0.47 -7.72 24.20
N GLN A 103 0.03 -8.53 23.22
CA GLN A 103 -0.13 -9.96 23.36
C GLN A 103 1.21 -10.69 23.56
N ILE A 104 2.25 -10.27 22.84
CA ILE A 104 3.62 -10.79 23.01
C ILE A 104 4.12 -10.50 24.41
N SER A 105 3.94 -9.28 24.92
CA SER A 105 4.32 -8.90 26.29
C SER A 105 3.63 -9.77 27.34
N ARG A 106 2.30 -10.00 27.20
CA ARG A 106 1.55 -10.91 28.07
C ARG A 106 2.04 -12.36 28.02
N THR A 107 2.41 -12.82 26.82
CA THR A 107 2.94 -14.17 26.61
C THR A 107 4.31 -14.34 27.27
N ALA A 108 5.20 -13.34 27.12
CA ALA A 108 6.51 -13.32 27.75
C ALA A 108 6.41 -13.29 29.29
N SER A 109 5.46 -12.53 29.83
CA SER A 109 5.18 -12.52 31.27
C SER A 109 4.69 -13.88 31.76
N SER A 110 3.78 -14.52 31.02
CA SER A 110 3.30 -15.88 31.34
C SER A 110 4.43 -16.91 31.30
N ALA A 111 5.30 -16.84 30.29
CA ALA A 111 6.46 -17.71 30.17
C ALA A 111 7.42 -17.54 31.37
N SER A 112 7.68 -16.29 31.77
CA SER A 112 8.50 -15.99 32.96
C SER A 112 7.88 -16.57 34.23
N GLY A 113 6.56 -16.47 34.38
CA GLY A 113 5.82 -17.08 35.48
C GLY A 113 5.91 -18.61 35.50
N ILE A 114 5.84 -19.24 34.32
CA ILE A 114 6.04 -20.70 34.18
C ILE A 114 7.46 -21.08 34.60
N THR A 115 8.47 -20.35 34.16
CA THR A 115 9.87 -20.60 34.56
C THR A 115 10.05 -20.51 36.08
N ALA A 116 9.44 -19.52 36.73
CA ALA A 116 9.48 -19.39 38.18
C ALA A 116 8.83 -20.61 38.88
N LYS A 117 7.66 -21.05 38.41
CA LYS A 117 6.99 -22.26 38.93
C LYS A 117 7.81 -23.52 38.74
N ILE A 118 8.50 -23.67 37.60
CA ILE A 118 9.39 -24.82 37.38
C ILE A 118 10.52 -24.84 38.40
N ARG A 119 11.13 -23.68 38.69
CA ARG A 119 12.18 -23.59 39.73
C ARG A 119 11.65 -24.00 41.10
N GLU A 120 10.47 -23.52 41.47
CA GLU A 120 9.81 -23.91 42.73
C GLU A 120 9.54 -25.41 42.80
N ILE A 121 9.06 -26.02 41.71
CA ILE A 121 8.82 -27.46 41.63
C ILE A 121 10.13 -28.24 41.78
N CYS A 122 11.22 -27.80 41.13
CA CYS A 122 12.54 -28.42 41.28
C CYS A 122 13.05 -28.35 42.72
N GLU A 123 12.90 -27.21 43.39
CA GLU A 123 13.29 -27.04 44.80
C GLU A 123 12.49 -27.97 45.72
N LYS A 124 11.17 -28.01 45.55
CA LYS A 124 10.29 -28.93 46.29
C LYS A 124 10.65 -30.40 46.02
N GLY A 125 11.01 -30.74 44.78
CA GLY A 125 11.49 -32.06 44.42
C GLY A 125 12.78 -32.44 45.15
N ALA A 126 13.75 -31.53 45.24
CA ALA A 126 14.99 -31.75 45.98
C ALA A 126 14.74 -31.95 47.49
N ILE A 127 13.83 -31.18 48.08
CA ILE A 127 13.41 -31.35 49.48
C ILE A 127 12.77 -32.73 49.69
N ALA A 128 11.88 -33.16 48.78
CA ALA A 128 11.25 -34.47 48.86
C ALA A 128 12.28 -35.61 48.80
N VAL A 129 13.29 -35.51 47.94
CA VAL A 129 14.40 -36.49 47.88
C VAL A 129 15.17 -36.53 49.21
N ARG A 130 15.47 -35.38 49.81
CA ARG A 130 16.16 -35.32 51.12
C ARG A 130 15.33 -36.01 52.20
N ILE A 131 14.04 -35.68 52.32
CA ILE A 131 13.13 -36.27 53.31
C ILE A 131 13.00 -37.79 53.12
N ALA A 132 12.93 -38.25 51.86
CA ALA A 132 12.91 -39.69 51.57
C ALA A 132 14.20 -40.39 52.02
N GLY A 133 15.36 -39.76 51.82
CA GLY A 133 16.65 -40.24 52.31
C GLY A 133 16.71 -40.36 53.83
N GLU A 134 16.27 -39.31 54.54
CA GLU A 134 16.17 -39.31 56.01
C GLU A 134 15.20 -40.39 56.53
N SER A 135 14.05 -40.55 55.87
CA SER A 135 13.06 -41.58 56.22
C SER A 135 13.61 -42.99 56.04
N LEU A 136 14.35 -43.24 54.97
CA LEU A 136 15.02 -44.52 54.73
C LEU A 136 16.09 -44.80 55.81
N GLN A 137 16.85 -43.79 56.20
CA GLN A 137 17.85 -43.92 57.26
C GLN A 137 17.19 -44.24 58.62
N ASN A 138 16.12 -43.53 58.97
CA ASN A 138 15.35 -43.79 60.20
C ASN A 138 14.74 -45.20 60.20
N ALA A 139 14.22 -45.67 59.08
CA ALA A 139 13.70 -47.03 58.94
C ALA A 139 14.80 -48.09 59.15
N LYS A 140 16.02 -47.86 58.64
CA LYS A 140 17.18 -48.73 58.89
C LYS A 140 17.54 -48.80 60.37
N PHE A 141 17.58 -47.66 61.06
CA PHE A 141 17.83 -47.62 62.51
C PHE A 141 16.73 -48.35 63.30
N GLY A 142 15.46 -48.10 62.98
CA GLY A 142 14.34 -48.79 63.61
C GLY A 142 14.37 -50.30 63.40
N ASN A 143 14.74 -50.76 62.20
CA ASN A 143 14.89 -52.18 61.90
C ASN A 143 16.03 -52.82 62.72
N ALA A 144 17.18 -52.15 62.84
CA ALA A 144 18.29 -52.62 63.68
C ALA A 144 17.89 -52.72 65.16
N ALA A 145 17.25 -51.68 65.72
CA ALA A 145 16.79 -51.69 67.10
C ALA A 145 15.76 -52.80 67.37
N ALA A 146 14.84 -53.05 66.43
CA ALA A 146 13.89 -54.15 66.52
C ALA A 146 14.62 -55.51 66.53
N ARG A 147 15.65 -55.67 65.69
CA ARG A 147 16.47 -56.89 65.65
C ARG A 147 17.20 -57.12 66.98
N ASP A 148 17.87 -56.10 67.49
CA ASP A 148 18.60 -56.17 68.77
C ASP A 148 17.64 -56.54 69.93
N ASN A 149 16.43 -55.98 69.94
CA ASN A 149 15.40 -56.33 70.93
C ASN A 149 14.95 -57.80 70.79
N THR A 150 14.77 -58.32 69.57
CA THR A 150 14.43 -59.74 69.37
C THR A 150 15.56 -60.67 69.80
N GLU A 151 16.83 -60.29 69.60
CA GLU A 151 17.99 -61.06 70.06
C GLU A 151 18.07 -61.08 71.60
N ALA A 152 17.86 -59.93 72.25
CA ALA A 152 17.80 -59.83 73.71
C ALA A 152 16.63 -60.63 74.32
N MET A 153 15.46 -60.62 73.69
CA MET A 153 14.33 -61.46 74.13
C MET A 153 14.65 -62.96 74.00
N ASN A 154 15.34 -63.36 72.92
CA ASN A 154 15.73 -64.75 72.73
C ASN A 154 16.82 -65.21 73.72
N SER A 155 17.71 -64.31 74.15
CA SER A 155 18.73 -64.63 75.16
C SER A 155 18.15 -64.81 76.56
N ILE A 156 17.11 -64.05 76.94
CA ILE A 156 16.38 -64.24 78.20
C ILE A 156 15.63 -65.59 78.23
N ARG A 157 15.23 -66.11 77.06
CA ARG A 157 14.48 -67.37 76.93
C ARG A 157 15.36 -68.62 77.05
N ARG A 158 16.69 -68.53 76.97
CA ARG A 158 17.62 -69.65 77.13
C ARG A 158 18.17 -69.71 78.55
#